data_AF-A0A7X8FSZ6-F1
#
_entry.id   AF-A0A7X8FSZ6-F1
#
_cell.length_a   1.000
_cell.length_b   1.000
_cell.length_c   1.000
_cell.angle_alpha   90.00
_cell.angle_beta   90.00
_cell.angle_gamma   90.00
#
_symmetry.space_group_name_H-M   'P 1'
#
loop_
_entity.id
_entity.type
_entity.pdbx_description
1 polymer ?
#
loop_
_entity_poly.entity_id
_entity_poly.type
_entity_poly.pdbx_seq_one_letter_code
_entity_poly.pdbx_strand_id
1 'polypeptide(L)' 'MENNRTHLISDFNDDLDTIRDALYRLLEFDEDDRSEKKHLAKREVLFAINELRIRTELL' A
#
# COMPACT_ATOMS: atom_id res chain seq x y z
N MET A 1 -10.57 -18.15 -18.94
CA MET A 1 -10.15 -18.22 -17.53
C MET A 1 -8.75 -17.63 -17.31
N GLU A 2 -7.80 -17.77 -18.24
CA GLU A 2 -6.47 -17.12 -18.15
C GLU A 2 -6.53 -15.59 -18.08
N ASN A 3 -7.34 -14.92 -18.91
CA ASN A 3 -7.44 -13.45 -18.90
C ASN A 3 -7.85 -12.88 -17.53
N ASN A 4 -8.81 -13.49 -16.83
CA ASN A 4 -9.20 -13.03 -15.49
C ASN A 4 -8.05 -13.15 -14.49
N ARG A 5 -7.24 -14.21 -14.57
CA ARG A 5 -6.11 -14.40 -13.67
C ARG A 5 -4.99 -13.39 -13.94
N THR A 6 -4.72 -13.09 -15.21
CA THR A 6 -3.75 -12.07 -15.59
C THR A 6 -4.17 -10.67 -15.12
N HIS A 7 -5.45 -10.32 -15.24
CA HIS A 7 -5.96 -9.05 -14.72
C HIS A 7 -5.85 -8.95 -13.19
N LEU A 8 -6.24 -10.00 -12.46
CA LEU A 8 -6.11 -10.03 -11.00
C LEU A 8 -4.67 -9.88 -10.51
N ILE A 9 -3.70 -10.50 -11.22
CA ILE A 9 -2.28 -10.36 -10.88
C ILE A 9 -1.78 -8.95 -11.20
N SER A 10 -2.24 -8.34 -12.29
CA SER A 10 -1.89 -6.95 -12.64
C SER A 10 -2.37 -5.99 -11.56
N ASP A 11 -3.65 -6.06 -11.18
CA ASP A 11 -4.24 -5.18 -10.18
C ASP A 11 -3.53 -5.34 -8.82
N PHE A 12 -3.19 -6.58 -8.45
CA PHE A 12 -2.43 -6.87 -7.24
C PHE A 12 -1.03 -6.25 -7.26
N ASN A 13 -0.35 -6.26 -8.40
CA ASN A 13 0.98 -5.62 -8.52
C ASN A 13 0.88 -4.10 -8.42
N ASP A 14 -0.15 -3.47 -8.99
CA ASP A 14 -0.37 -2.02 -8.89
C ASP A 14 -0.61 -1.58 -7.43
N ASP A 15 -1.33 -2.40 -6.66
CA ASP A 15 -1.53 -2.18 -5.23
C ASP A 15 -0.21 -2.29 -4.44
N LEU A 16 0.61 -3.30 -4.74
CA LEU A 16 1.92 -3.46 -4.10
C LEU A 16 2.85 -2.30 -4.41
N ASP A 17 2.84 -1.81 -5.65
CA ASP A 17 3.62 -0.64 -6.06
C ASP A 17 3.17 0.62 -5.32
N THR A 18 1.85 0.80 -5.14
CA THR A 18 1.29 1.91 -4.33
C THR A 18 1.77 1.85 -2.88
N ILE A 19 1.75 0.67 -2.25
CA ILE A 19 2.22 0.47 -0.88
C ILE A 19 3.73 0.72 -0.79
N ARG A 20 4.50 0.23 -1.76
CA ARG A 20 5.96 0.43 -1.83
C ARG A 20 6.31 1.92 -1.89
N ASP A 21 5.65 2.69 -2.74
CA ASP A 21 5.91 4.13 -2.87
C ASP A 21 5.55 4.89 -1.58
N ALA A 22 4.45 4.52 -0.94
CA ALA A 22 4.05 5.11 0.33
C ALA A 22 5.02 4.76 1.48
N LEU A 23 5.59 3.56 1.48
CA LEU A 23 6.66 3.17 2.39
C LEU A 23 7.95 3.96 2.14
N TYR A 24 8.33 4.20 0.88
CA TYR A 24 9.50 5.04 0.59
C TYR A 24 9.32 6.47 1.08
N ARG A 25 8.13 7.07 0.91
CA ARG A 25 7.83 8.38 1.51
C ARG A 25 7.94 8.40 3.02
N LEU A 26 7.61 7.28 3.70
CA LEU A 26 7.79 7.19 5.15
C LEU A 26 9.26 7.20 5.57
N LEU A 27 10.15 6.64 4.74
CA LEU A 27 11.58 6.61 5.00
C LEU A 27 12.25 7.98 4.79
N GLU A 28 11.58 8.92 4.10
CA GLU A 28 12.06 10.30 3.96
C GLU A 28 11.92 11.11 5.27
N PHE A 29 11.12 10.64 6.22
CA PHE A 29 11.00 11.28 7.54
C PHE A 29 12.05 10.74 8.51
N ASP A 30 12.72 11.65 9.23
CA ASP A 30 13.61 11.27 10.33
C ASP A 30 12.87 10.42 11.37
N GLU A 31 13.55 9.47 12.00
CA GLU A 31 12.94 8.55 12.99
C GLU A 31 12.24 9.28 14.14
N ASP A 32 12.83 10.40 14.58
CA ASP A 32 12.33 11.25 15.65
C ASP A 32 11.31 12.29 15.20
N ASP A 33 11.02 12.39 13.89
CA ASP A 33 9.97 13.29 13.41
C ASP A 33 8.61 12.83 13.96
N ARG A 34 7.93 13.75 14.66
CA ARG A 34 6.58 13.59 15.22
C ARG A 34 5.57 14.49 14.51
N SER A 35 5.91 14.95 13.32
CA SER A 35 5.04 15.79 12.50
C SER A 35 3.73 15.08 12.19
N GLU A 36 2.65 15.86 12.13
CA GLU A 36 1.35 15.39 11.67
C GLU A 36 1.45 14.77 10.27
N LYS A 37 2.33 15.30 9.41
CA LYS A 37 2.59 14.77 8.07
C LYS A 37 3.10 13.33 8.09
N LYS A 38 4.05 13.00 8.96
CA LYS A 38 4.52 11.62 9.14
C LYS A 38 3.40 10.72 9.67
N HIS A 39 2.58 11.21 10.60
CA HIS A 39 1.44 10.44 11.11
C HIS A 39 0.39 10.16 10.02
N LEU A 40 0.11 11.13 9.16
CA LEU A 40 -0.77 10.95 8.01
C LEU A 40 -0.18 9.94 7.02
N ALA A 41 1.09 10.07 6.65
CA ALA A 41 1.77 9.11 5.77
C ALA A 41 1.73 7.67 6.34
N LYS A 42 1.92 7.51 7.67
CA LYS A 42 1.82 6.20 8.34
C LYS A 42 0.41 5.62 8.21
N ARG A 43 -0.60 6.46 8.41
CA ARG A 43 -2.00 6.07 8.28
C ARG A 43 -2.36 5.68 6.85
N GLU A 44 -1.84 6.37 5.85
CA GLU A 44 -2.04 6.04 4.44
C GLU A 44 -1.46 4.67 4.09
N VAL A 45 -0.24 4.36 4.54
CA VAL A 45 0.37 3.03 4.35
C VAL A 45 -0.45 1.94 5.01
N LEU A 46 -0.85 2.13 6.27
CA LEU A 46 -1.67 1.16 6.99
C LEU A 46 -3.03 0.93 6.32
N PHE A 47 -3.64 2.00 5.80
CA PHE A 47 -4.87 1.94 5.05
C PHE A 47 -4.70 1.11 3.77
N ALA A 48 -3.68 1.40 2.96
CA ALA A 48 -3.41 0.67 1.71
C ALA A 48 -3.14 -0.83 1.96
N ILE A 49 -2.38 -1.17 3.01
CA ILE A 49 -2.14 -2.56 3.40
C ILE A 49 -3.45 -3.26 3.80
N ASN A 50 -4.32 -2.59 4.56
CA ASN A 50 -5.58 -3.16 5.00
C ASN A 50 -6.55 -3.37 3.82
N GLU A 51 -6.62 -2.41 2.89
CA GLU A 51 -7.41 -2.55 1.65
C GLU A 51 -6.91 -3.71 0.79
N LEU A 52 -5.59 -3.89 0.67
CA LEU A 52 -5.03 -5.04 -0.02
C LEU A 52 -5.41 -6.35 0.66
N ARG A 53 -5.30 -6.42 1.99
CA ARG A 53 -5.67 -7.61 2.77
C ARG A 53 -7.13 -7.99 2.53
N ILE A 54 -8.06 -7.05 2.67
CA ILE A 54 -9.50 -7.29 2.46
C ILE A 54 -9.75 -7.81 1.04
N ARG A 55 -9.15 -7.19 0.02
CA ARG A 55 -9.30 -7.63 -1.37
C ARG A 55 -8.76 -9.05 -1.58
N THR A 56 -7.63 -9.40 -0.98
CA THR A 56 -7.07 -10.77 -1.07
C THR A 56 -7.89 -11.82 -0.33
N GLU A 57 -8.60 -11.45 0.75
CA GLU A 57 -9.51 -12.35 1.48
C GLU A 57 -10.80 -12.64 0.69
N LEU A 58 -11.15 -11.79 -0.28
CA LEU A 58 -12.34 -11.89 -1.11
C LEU A 58 -12.11 -12.56 -2.48
N LEU A 59 -10.87 -12.93 -2.79
CA LEU A 59 -10.46 -13.63 -4.01
C LEU A 59 -10.44 -15.16 -3.82
#